data_AF-A0A133Y1D1-F1
#
_entry.id   AF-A0A133Y1D1-F1
#
_cell.length_a   1.000
_cell.length_b   1.000
_cell.length_c   1.000
_cell.angle_alpha   90.00
_cell.angle_beta   90.00
_cell.angle_gamma   90.00
#
_symmetry.space_group_name_H-M   'P 1'
#
loop_
_entity.id
_entity.type
_entity.pdbx_description
1 polymer ?
#
loop_
_entity_poly.entity_id
_entity_poly.type
_entity_poly.pdbx_seq_one_letter_code
_entity_poly.pdbx_strand_id
1 'polypeptide(L)'
;MADTQDFGICQGGALFTLADLAFATAVNKHSINTLTTGANIIYVKPAQLGDILTAEAHELVNHHRMPFAEVKITNQKGELLAIFTASGYRKEPRPQS
;
A
#
# COMPACT_ATOMS: atom_id res chain seq x y z
N MET A 1 -16.05 8.42 10.18
CA MET A 1 -16.84 7.33 10.81
C MET A 1 -16.16 6.04 10.40
N ALA A 2 -15.29 5.49 11.25
CA ALA A 2 -14.44 4.34 10.90
C ALA A 2 -15.25 3.04 11.02
N ASP A 3 -15.22 2.27 9.93
CA ASP A 3 -15.90 0.99 9.77
C ASP A 3 -15.29 -0.03 10.77
N THR A 4 -16.05 -0.37 11.81
CA THR A 4 -15.61 -1.23 12.92
C THR A 4 -16.44 -2.51 12.85
N GLN A 5 -15.81 -3.65 12.53
CA GLN A 5 -16.48 -4.94 12.64
C GLN A 5 -16.44 -5.39 14.10
N ASP A 6 -17.57 -5.26 14.81
CA ASP A 6 -18.04 -5.91 16.05
C ASP A 6 -17.06 -6.36 17.17
N PHE A 7 -15.78 -5.97 17.13
CA PHE A 7 -14.73 -6.35 18.09
C PHE A 7 -13.71 -5.23 18.35
N GLY A 8 -13.97 -3.99 17.91
CA GLY A 8 -13.04 -2.86 18.12
C GLY A 8 -11.76 -2.92 17.27
N ILE A 9 -11.72 -3.81 16.28
CA ILE A 9 -10.60 -4.00 15.35
C ILE A 9 -10.92 -3.28 14.04
N CYS A 10 -9.94 -2.54 13.51
CA CYS A 10 -10.09 -1.89 12.21
C CYS A 10 -10.31 -2.95 11.11
N GLN A 11 -11.35 -2.80 10.30
CA GLN A 11 -11.64 -3.73 9.21
C GLN A 11 -10.43 -3.83 8.27
N GLY A 12 -9.98 -5.04 7.92
CA GLY A 12 -8.79 -5.24 7.10
C GLY A 12 -8.79 -4.45 5.77
N GLY A 13 -9.98 -4.17 5.21
CA GLY A 13 -10.13 -3.33 4.02
C GLY A 13 -9.62 -1.89 4.16
N ALA A 14 -9.69 -1.30 5.36
CA ALA A 14 -9.15 0.04 5.61
C ALA A 14 -7.62 0.04 5.54
N LEU A 15 -6.96 -0.97 6.14
CA LEU A 15 -5.51 -1.16 6.04
C LEU A 15 -5.07 -1.41 4.59
N PHE A 16 -5.82 -2.24 3.85
CA PHE A 16 -5.55 -2.48 2.43
C PHE A 16 -5.61 -1.19 1.61
N THR A 17 -6.65 -0.38 1.82
CA THR A 17 -6.83 0.90 1.09
C THR A 17 -5.71 1.88 1.42
N LEU A 18 -5.31 1.99 2.69
CA LEU A 18 -4.19 2.83 3.11
C LEU A 18 -2.87 2.39 2.45
N ALA A 19 -2.61 1.08 2.40
CA ALA A 19 -1.44 0.53 1.72
C ALA A 19 -1.47 0.78 0.21
N ASP A 20 -2.60 0.58 -0.46
CA ASP A 20 -2.74 0.82 -1.90
C ASP A 20 -2.49 2.30 -2.26
N LEU A 21 -2.98 3.24 -1.45
CA LEU A 21 -2.70 4.67 -1.63
C LEU A 21 -1.20 5.00 -1.47
N ALA A 22 -0.55 4.42 -0.46
CA ALA A 22 0.89 4.60 -0.27
C ALA A 22 1.70 4.01 -1.43
N PHE A 23 1.33 2.81 -1.90
CA PHE A 23 1.91 2.18 -3.08
C PHE A 23 1.73 3.05 -4.33
N ALA A 24 0.49 3.47 -4.62
CA ALA A 24 0.16 4.34 -5.75
C ALA A 24 0.98 5.64 -5.72
N THR A 25 1.15 6.23 -4.54
CA THR A 25 1.99 7.43 -4.36
C THR A 25 3.46 7.13 -4.65
N ALA A 26 3.99 5.99 -4.20
CA ALA A 26 5.37 5.60 -4.45
C ALA A 26 5.64 5.31 -5.93
N VAL A 27 4.76 4.57 -6.62
CA VAL A 27 4.96 4.22 -8.04
C VAL A 27 4.68 5.39 -8.99
N ASN A 28 3.75 6.29 -8.64
CA ASN A 28 3.42 7.46 -9.47
C ASN A 28 4.41 8.62 -9.31
N LYS A 29 5.37 8.57 -8.37
CA LYS A 29 6.47 9.55 -8.31
C LYS A 29 7.26 9.64 -9.62
N HIS A 30 7.24 8.60 -10.45
CA HIS A 30 7.95 8.57 -11.73
C HIS A 30 7.13 9.09 -12.92
N SER A 31 5.92 9.64 -12.73
CA SER A 31 5.09 10.20 -13.81
C SER A 31 4.73 9.22 -14.93
N ILE A 32 4.82 7.92 -14.65
CA ILE A 32 4.44 6.84 -15.56
C ILE A 32 3.19 6.17 -15.00
N ASN A 33 2.13 6.12 -15.80
CA ASN A 33 0.89 5.44 -15.45
C ASN A 33 1.19 3.97 -15.15
N THR A 34 1.29 3.65 -13.87
CA THR A 34 1.60 2.31 -13.37
C THR A 34 0.30 1.65 -12.98
N LEU A 35 -0.09 0.61 -13.71
CA LEU A 35 -1.27 -0.19 -13.40
C LEU A 35 -0.87 -1.32 -12.44
N THR A 36 -1.49 -1.41 -11.26
CA THR A 36 -1.26 -2.54 -10.35
C THR A 36 -1.66 -3.85 -11.05
N THR A 37 -0.73 -4.82 -11.08
CA THR A 37 -0.92 -6.14 -11.71
C THR A 37 -1.18 -7.24 -10.69
N GLY A 38 -0.65 -7.06 -9.48
CA GLY A 38 -0.84 -7.98 -8.38
C GLY A 38 -0.56 -7.26 -7.07
N ALA A 39 -1.34 -7.59 -6.04
CA ALA A 39 -1.17 -7.09 -4.70
C ALA A 39 -1.45 -8.22 -3.70
N ASN A 40 -0.67 -8.27 -2.64
CA ASN A 40 -0.86 -9.18 -1.52
C ASN A 40 -0.72 -8.38 -0.21
N ILE A 41 -1.54 -8.74 0.79
CA ILE A 41 -1.45 -8.16 2.13
C ILE A 41 -1.40 -9.28 3.16
N ILE A 42 -0.51 -9.12 4.14
CA ILE A 42 -0.38 -9.96 5.31
C ILE A 42 -0.71 -9.12 6.53
N TYR A 43 -1.72 -9.54 7.29
CA TYR A 43 -2.08 -8.92 8.57
C TYR A 43 -1.30 -9.60 9.69
N VAL A 44 -0.42 -8.85 10.34
CA VAL A 44 0.46 -9.35 11.41
C VAL A 44 -0.19 -9.16 12.77
N LYS A 45 -0.83 -8.00 12.99
CA LYS A 45 -1.52 -7.65 14.24
C LYS A 45 -2.80 -6.87 13.94
N PRO A 46 -3.84 -7.00 14.79
CA PRO A 46 -5.05 -6.18 14.66
C PRO A 46 -4.73 -4.71 14.98
N ALA A 47 -5.19 -3.80 14.14
CA ALA A 47 -5.22 -2.37 14.45
C ALA A 47 -6.35 -2.08 15.43
N GLN A 48 -6.08 -1.29 16.47
CA GLN A 48 -7.04 -0.96 17.52
C GLN A 48 -7.67 0.40 17.29
N LEU A 49 -8.87 0.62 17.82
CA LEU A 49 -9.49 1.93 17.82
C LEU A 49 -8.57 2.96 18.51
N GLY A 50 -8.33 4.09 17.83
CA GLY A 50 -7.44 5.14 18.31
C GLY A 50 -5.98 5.02 17.87
N ASP A 51 -5.60 3.94 17.19
CA ASP A 51 -4.27 3.86 16.56
C ASP A 51 -4.12 4.90 15.46
N ILE A 52 -2.95 5.53 15.42
CA ILE A 52 -2.53 6.39 14.31
C ILE A 52 -1.70 5.51 13.37
N LEU A 53 -2.25 5.28 12.18
CA LEU A 53 -1.66 4.37 11.21
C LEU A 53 -0.74 5.12 10.26
N THR A 54 0.48 4.62 10.11
CA THR A 54 1.47 5.12 9.14
C THR A 54 1.76 4.02 8.14
N ALA A 55 1.63 4.34 6.85
CA ALA A 55 1.99 3.44 5.75
C ALA A 55 3.22 3.97 5.02
N GLU A 56 4.32 3.22 5.10
CA GLU A 56 5.59 3.58 4.46
C GLU A 56 5.86 2.65 3.29
N ALA A 57 5.95 3.23 2.10
CA ALA A 57 6.19 2.51 0.86
C ALA A 57 7.68 2.56 0.49
N HIS A 58 8.23 1.38 0.18
CA HIS A 58 9.60 1.18 -0.27
C HIS A 58 9.59 0.45 -1.61
N GLU A 59 10.10 1.10 -2.65
CA GLU A 59 10.36 0.45 -3.93
C GLU A 59 11.52 -0.53 -3.77
N LEU A 60 11.24 -1.83 -3.90
CA LEU A 60 12.25 -2.89 -3.81
C LEU A 60 12.88 -3.16 -5.18
N VAL A 61 12.09 -3.03 -6.25
CA VAL A 61 12.56 -3.20 -7.62
C VAL A 61 12.09 -2.01 -8.46
N ASN A 62 13.03 -1.16 -8.88
CA ASN A 62 12.77 -0.09 -9.82
C ASN A 62 13.01 -0.55 -11.26
N HIS A 63 12.19 -1.49 -11.74
CA HIS A 63 12.26 -1.93 -13.14
C HIS A 63 11.36 -1.06 -14.02
N HIS A 64 11.87 -0.66 -15.18
CA HIS A 64 11.19 0.29 -16.09
C HIS A 64 9.81 -0.18 -16.58
N ARG A 65 9.53 -1.49 -16.56
CA ARG A 65 8.23 -2.09 -16.91
C ARG A 65 7.44 -2.65 -15.75
N MET A 66 8.12 -3.16 -14.72
CA MET A 66 7.48 -3.93 -13.65
C MET A 66 8.04 -3.50 -12.29
N PRO A 67 7.63 -2.33 -11.77
CA PRO A 67 8.01 -1.93 -10.44
C PRO A 67 7.43 -2.89 -9.39
N PHE A 68 8.19 -3.16 -8.34
CA PHE A 68 7.73 -3.90 -7.18
C PHE A 68 8.04 -3.10 -5.92
N ALA A 69 7.04 -2.93 -5.07
CA ALA A 69 7.20 -2.23 -3.82
C ALA A 69 6.52 -2.95 -2.67
N GLU A 70 7.09 -2.72 -1.50
CA GLU A 70 6.56 -3.14 -0.22
C GLU A 70 6.03 -1.91 0.51
N VAL A 71 4.89 -2.06 1.20
CA VAL A 71 4.33 -1.06 2.09
C VAL A 71 4.19 -1.68 3.47
N LYS A 72 4.82 -1.06 4.47
CA LYS A 72 4.67 -1.45 5.87
C LYS A 72 3.67 -0.53 6.55
N ILE A 73 2.70 -1.10 7.25
CA ILE A 73 1.77 -0.34 8.08
C ILE A 73 2.14 -0.52 9.54
N THR A 74 2.44 0.60 10.21
CA THR A 74 2.76 0.65 11.64
C THR A 74 1.81 1.57 12.40
N ASN A 75 1.66 1.36 13.70
CA ASN A 75 0.99 2.33 14.58
C ASN A 75 1.99 3.34 15.17
N GLN A 76 1.48 4.30 15.96
CA GLN A 76 2.26 5.30 16.70
C GLN A 76 3.28 4.73 17.68
N LYS A 77 3.17 3.45 18.06
CA LYS A 77 4.12 2.75 18.93
C LYS A 77 5.22 2.04 18.12
N GLY A 78 5.21 2.15 16.79
CA GLY A 78 6.12 1.45 15.90
C GLY A 78 5.79 -0.04 15.72
N GLU A 79 4.60 -0.49 16.14
CA GLU A 79 4.21 -1.89 15.97
C GLU A 79 3.77 -2.15 14.53
N LEU A 80 4.34 -3.18 13.92
CA LEU A 80 3.94 -3.64 12.60
C LEU A 80 2.56 -4.31 12.64
N LEU A 81 1.63 -3.76 11.88
CA LEU A 81 0.26 -4.25 11.80
C LEU A 81 0.01 -5.04 10.52
N ALA A 82 0.55 -4.58 9.40
CA ALA A 82 0.42 -5.26 8.12
C ALA A 82 1.60 -4.99 7.20
N ILE A 83 1.85 -5.95 6.29
CA ILE A 83 2.77 -5.79 5.16
C ILE A 83 1.96 -5.98 3.90
N PHE A 84 2.06 -5.03 2.99
CA PHE A 84 1.48 -5.09 1.66
C PHE A 84 2.60 -5.12 0.62
N THR A 85 2.48 -5.97 -0.38
CA THR A 85 3.42 -6.03 -1.51
C THR A 85 2.63 -5.94 -2.79
N ALA A 86 3.07 -5.09 -3.72
CA ALA A 86 2.43 -4.98 -5.02
C ALA A 86 3.43 -4.82 -6.15
N SER A 87 3.04 -5.38 -7.30
CA SER A 87 3.71 -5.20 -8.58
C SER A 87 2.86 -4.32 -9.49
N GLY A 88 3.50 -3.42 -10.22
CA GLY A 88 2.86 -2.60 -11.24
C GLY A 88 3.29 -2.98 -12.65
N TYR A 89 2.56 -2.50 -13.65
CA TYR A 89 2.98 -2.44 -15.04
C TYR A 89 3.02 -0.98 -15.49
N ARG A 90 4.20 -0.50 -15.84
CA ARG A 90 4.42 0.85 -16.38
C ARG A 90 4.09 0.85 -17.87
N LYS A 91 3.02 1.55 -18.29
CA LYS A 91 2.78 1.79 -19.71
C LYS A 91 3.79 2.83 -20.21
N GLU A 92 4.56 2.49 -21.26
CA GLU A 92 5.37 3.48 -21.98
C GLU A 92 4.47 4.67 -22.38
N PRO A 93 4.96 5.92 -22.27
CA PRO A 93 4.20 7.06 -22.72
C PRO A 93 3.87 6.87 -24.20
N ARG A 94 2.58 6.97 -24.56
CA ARG A 94 2.18 6.96 -25.97
C ARG A 94 2.92 8.11 -26.66
N PRO A 95 3.64 7.87 -27.78
CA PRO A 95 4.15 8.97 -28.58
C PRO A 95 2.95 9.84 -28.98
N GLN A 96 3.00 11.14 -28.68
CA GLN A 96 2.02 12.09 -29.18
C GLN A 96 2.28 12.25 -30.68
N SER A 97 1.34 11.78 -31.49
CA SER A 97 1.26 12.03 -32.94
C SER A 97 0.74 13.42 -33.24
#